data_AF-A0A3D9RJX6-F1
#
_entry.id   AF-A0A3D9RJX6-F1
#
_cell.length_a   1.000
_cell.length_b   1.000
_cell.length_c   1.000
_cell.angle_alpha   90.00
_cell.angle_beta   90.00
_cell.angle_gamma   90.00
#
_symmetry.space_group_name_H-M   'P 1'
#
loop_
_entity.id
_entity.type
_entity.pdbx_description
1 polymer ?
#
loop_
_entity_poly.entity_id
_entity_poly.type
_entity_poly.pdbx_seq_one_letter_code
_entity_poly.pdbx_strand_id
1 'polypeptide(L)'
;MKKSLILLFTLLFSTFLTKAQSNLPVVGFCIAAPSVENVEEFVEFINNELAPSGINTLILRVDFNYDYKLRPELSDENPLSYNDVKSLVKVCKKNNINLIPQVNLLGHQSWENTLGKLLTVYPEFDETPHIKLPENYKWPNSDGLYCKSYCPMHPKVHEVVFDLVDEIVEVFEAKDFHAGMDEVFYLGNKNCPRCSDKDPAELFAGEVKLLSNHLKKNNIKLWIWGDRLIEGEISGIGMWEGSLNNTAKAIELIPKNVVICDWHYEKAIPTPAYFSLKGFNVISCSWRKPSVANEQVKMIQNFRNNSPSEMSDNLLGVMHTSWTSAKNFMDSYKVEKTLIQEDSREVECFKEMVKSVKKLSSKSDKF
;
A
#
# COMPACT_ATOMS: atom_id res chain seq x y z
N MET A 1 30.15 -69.16 -17.26
CA MET A 1 29.97 -67.74 -17.62
C MET A 1 28.66 -67.23 -17.03
N LYS A 2 28.69 -66.60 -15.85
CA LYS A 2 27.56 -65.86 -15.27
C LYS A 2 28.06 -64.45 -15.00
N LYS A 3 27.61 -63.47 -15.79
CA LYS A 3 27.92 -62.06 -15.55
C LYS A 3 26.81 -61.48 -14.69
N SER A 4 27.14 -61.14 -13.45
CA SER A 4 26.32 -60.29 -12.59
C SER A 4 26.28 -58.88 -13.17
N LEU A 5 25.09 -58.34 -13.38
CA LEU A 5 24.87 -56.94 -13.68
C LEU A 5 24.24 -56.30 -12.42
N ILE A 6 25.07 -55.60 -11.64
CA ILE A 6 24.61 -54.79 -10.52
C ILE A 6 24.25 -53.43 -11.11
N LEU A 7 22.96 -53.10 -11.13
CA LEU A 7 22.46 -51.79 -11.51
C LEU A 7 22.59 -50.85 -10.31
N LEU A 8 23.52 -49.90 -10.38
CA LEU A 8 23.72 -48.87 -9.36
C LEU A 8 22.66 -47.77 -9.58
N PHE A 9 21.62 -47.73 -8.74
CA PHE A 9 20.62 -46.67 -8.73
C PHE A 9 21.18 -45.47 -7.94
N THR A 10 21.74 -44.48 -8.62
CA THR A 10 22.12 -43.21 -8.01
C THR A 10 20.85 -42.38 -7.77
N LEU A 11 20.34 -42.39 -6.53
CA LEU A 11 19.37 -41.41 -6.06
C LEU A 11 20.07 -40.03 -6.02
N LEU A 12 19.80 -39.19 -7.03
CA LEU A 12 19.98 -37.76 -6.94
C LEU A 12 18.94 -37.21 -5.95
N PHE A 13 19.32 -37.12 -4.67
CA PHE A 13 18.62 -36.26 -3.74
C PHE A 13 18.86 -34.81 -4.17
N SER A 14 17.96 -34.28 -4.99
CA SER A 14 17.80 -32.84 -5.14
C SER A 14 17.42 -32.30 -3.76
N THR A 15 18.37 -31.69 -3.06
CA THR A 15 18.09 -30.86 -1.91
C THR A 15 17.28 -29.67 -2.42
N PHE A 16 15.96 -29.80 -2.45
CA PHE A 16 15.10 -28.63 -2.46
C PHE A 16 15.39 -27.90 -1.15
N LEU A 17 16.22 -26.86 -1.24
CA LEU A 17 16.26 -25.80 -0.26
C LEU A 17 14.86 -25.20 -0.24
N THR A 18 13.97 -25.78 0.56
CA THR A 18 12.76 -25.11 1.02
C THR A 18 13.25 -23.89 1.79
N LYS A 19 13.35 -22.74 1.11
CA LYS A 19 13.36 -21.46 1.81
C LYS A 19 12.16 -21.52 2.73
N ALA A 20 12.38 -21.39 4.05
CA ALA A 20 11.32 -21.33 5.04
C ALA A 20 10.42 -20.14 4.67
N GLN A 21 9.40 -20.40 3.88
CA GLN A 21 8.47 -19.39 3.40
C GLN A 21 7.48 -19.17 4.54
N SER A 22 7.23 -17.91 4.86
CA SER A 22 6.24 -17.57 5.86
C SER A 22 4.89 -18.18 5.52
N ASN A 23 4.16 -18.63 6.56
CA ASN A 23 2.75 -19.03 6.44
C ASN A 23 1.81 -17.86 6.10
N LEU A 24 2.33 -16.62 6.06
CA LEU A 24 1.57 -15.44 5.64
C LEU A 24 1.68 -15.28 4.11
N PRO A 25 0.55 -15.27 3.38
CA PRO A 25 0.54 -14.96 1.95
C PRO A 25 1.28 -13.68 1.57
N VAL A 26 1.18 -12.64 2.40
CA VAL A 26 1.80 -11.32 2.17
C VAL A 26 2.74 -10.97 3.32
N VAL A 27 4.00 -10.71 2.96
CA VAL A 27 4.99 -10.05 3.80
C VAL A 27 5.48 -8.84 3.00
N GLY A 28 4.87 -7.69 3.28
CA GLY A 28 4.93 -6.50 2.45
C GLY A 28 5.91 -5.43 2.93
N PHE A 29 6.38 -4.62 1.99
CA PHE A 29 7.03 -3.33 2.27
C PHE A 29 6.43 -2.26 1.35
N CYS A 30 6.04 -1.11 1.91
CA CYS A 30 5.55 0.05 1.17
C CYS A 30 6.48 1.24 1.42
N ILE A 31 7.02 1.83 0.36
CA ILE A 31 7.94 2.96 0.41
C ILE A 31 7.76 3.86 -0.81
N ALA A 32 8.26 5.09 -0.75
CA ALA A 32 8.36 5.95 -1.92
C ALA A 32 9.18 5.26 -3.02
N ALA A 33 8.80 5.44 -4.28
CA ALA A 33 9.65 5.06 -5.41
C ALA A 33 11.01 5.80 -5.29
N PRO A 34 12.14 5.16 -5.69
CA PRO A 34 13.43 5.83 -5.65
C PRO A 34 13.43 7.03 -6.60
N SER A 35 14.27 8.03 -6.32
CA SER A 35 14.62 9.02 -7.33
C SER A 35 15.54 8.40 -8.39
N VAL A 36 15.61 9.04 -9.56
CA VAL A 36 16.36 8.55 -10.74
C VAL A 36 17.80 8.15 -10.38
N GLU A 37 18.50 8.98 -9.61
CA GLU A 37 19.88 8.75 -9.19
C GLU A 37 20.06 7.59 -8.20
N ASN A 38 18.99 7.13 -7.56
CA ASN A 38 19.02 6.06 -6.55
C ASN A 38 18.41 4.74 -7.03
N VAL A 39 18.03 4.63 -8.32
CA VAL A 39 17.40 3.42 -8.87
C VAL A 39 18.31 2.20 -8.76
N GLU A 40 19.58 2.33 -9.14
CA GLU A 40 20.55 1.22 -9.10
C GLU A 40 20.79 0.74 -7.66
N GLU A 41 20.99 1.68 -6.73
CA GLU A 41 21.13 1.36 -5.30
C GLU A 41 19.88 0.66 -4.75
N PHE A 42 18.69 1.11 -5.13
CA PHE A 42 17.44 0.49 -4.70
C PHE A 42 17.25 -0.91 -5.31
N VAL A 43 17.69 -1.13 -6.55
CA VAL A 43 17.75 -2.47 -7.17
C VAL A 43 18.66 -3.41 -6.38
N GLU A 44 19.85 -2.95 -5.96
CA GLU A 44 20.74 -3.72 -5.09
C GLU A 44 20.09 -4.01 -3.74
N PHE A 45 19.43 -3.03 -3.13
CA PHE A 45 18.72 -3.18 -1.87
C PHE A 45 17.60 -4.23 -1.94
N ILE A 46 16.82 -4.24 -3.04
CA ILE A 46 15.81 -5.28 -3.27
C ILE A 46 16.47 -6.67 -3.29
N ASN A 47 17.56 -6.82 -4.02
CA ASN A 47 18.20 -8.12 -4.25
C ASN A 47 18.95 -8.63 -3.01
N ASN A 48 19.60 -7.74 -2.26
CA ASN A 48 20.54 -8.09 -1.19
C ASN A 48 19.90 -8.04 0.19
N GLU A 49 18.85 -7.23 0.38
CA GLU A 49 18.22 -7.02 1.70
C GLU A 49 16.76 -7.44 1.71
N LEU A 50 15.90 -6.87 0.85
CA LEU A 50 14.46 -7.14 0.89
C LEU A 50 14.16 -8.61 0.57
N ALA A 51 14.66 -9.14 -0.54
CA ALA A 51 14.39 -10.53 -0.92
C ALA A 51 14.93 -11.55 0.10
N PRO A 52 16.19 -11.46 0.60
CA PRO A 52 16.67 -12.36 1.66
C PRO A 52 15.97 -12.19 3.01
N SER A 53 15.37 -11.02 3.26
CA SER A 53 14.54 -10.80 4.45
C SER A 53 13.19 -11.53 4.39
N GLY A 54 12.78 -12.01 3.20
CA GLY A 54 11.52 -12.72 2.99
C GLY A 54 10.36 -11.82 2.59
N ILE A 55 10.63 -10.56 2.21
CA ILE A 55 9.63 -9.70 1.56
C ILE A 55 9.23 -10.35 0.24
N ASN A 56 7.91 -10.45 0.02
CA ASN A 56 7.34 -11.02 -1.20
C ASN A 56 6.41 -10.05 -1.94
N THR A 57 6.12 -8.89 -1.35
CA THR A 57 5.26 -7.85 -1.91
C THR A 57 5.90 -6.50 -1.65
N LEU A 58 6.06 -5.68 -2.69
CA LEU A 58 6.64 -4.33 -2.62
C LEU A 58 5.67 -3.34 -3.24
N ILE A 59 5.20 -2.39 -2.45
CA ILE A 59 4.42 -1.24 -2.94
C ILE A 59 5.38 -0.06 -3.10
N LEU A 60 5.40 0.53 -4.29
CA LEU A 60 6.11 1.78 -4.54
C LEU A 60 5.12 2.91 -4.71
N ARG A 61 5.22 3.95 -3.86
CA ARG A 61 4.48 5.21 -4.05
C ARG A 61 5.14 5.98 -5.18
N VAL A 62 4.54 5.89 -6.36
CA VAL A 62 5.04 6.51 -7.59
C VAL A 62 4.37 7.86 -7.81
N ASP A 63 3.05 7.93 -7.63
CA ASP A 63 2.25 9.14 -7.87
C ASP A 63 2.60 9.77 -9.24
N PHE A 64 3.21 10.96 -9.23
CA PHE A 64 3.60 11.73 -10.41
C PHE A 64 5.09 11.57 -10.79
N ASN A 65 5.85 10.76 -10.05
CA ASN A 65 7.26 10.46 -10.27
C ASN A 65 7.48 9.37 -11.35
N TYR A 66 6.81 9.52 -12.49
CA TYR A 66 7.02 8.71 -13.69
C TYR A 66 6.82 9.58 -14.93
N ASP A 67 7.62 9.32 -15.97
CA ASP A 67 7.61 10.06 -17.24
C ASP A 67 6.41 9.63 -18.11
N TYR A 68 5.21 10.01 -17.68
CA TYR A 68 3.94 9.66 -18.31
C TYR A 68 3.87 10.18 -19.76
N LYS A 69 3.48 9.32 -20.69
CA LYS A 69 3.34 9.61 -22.12
C LYS A 69 1.93 10.02 -22.50
N LEU A 70 0.91 9.48 -21.82
CA LEU A 70 -0.49 9.87 -22.04
C LEU A 70 -0.80 11.23 -21.39
N ARG A 71 -0.18 11.51 -20.24
CA ARG A 71 -0.37 12.74 -19.45
C ARG A 71 0.97 13.38 -19.05
N PRO A 72 1.82 13.79 -20.01
CA PRO A 72 3.14 14.36 -19.70
C PRO A 72 3.07 15.61 -18.82
N GLU A 73 1.98 16.38 -18.90
CA GLU A 73 1.72 17.53 -18.04
C GLU A 73 1.59 17.19 -16.54
N LEU A 74 1.34 15.93 -16.21
CA LEU A 74 1.26 15.44 -14.82
C LEU A 74 2.57 14.86 -14.32
N SER A 75 3.65 14.85 -15.11
CA SER A 75 4.93 14.34 -14.64
C SER A 75 5.62 15.33 -13.69
N ASP A 76 6.37 14.80 -12.72
CA ASP A 76 7.28 15.61 -11.89
C ASP A 76 8.51 16.08 -12.66
N GLU A 77 9.32 16.95 -12.05
CA GLU A 77 10.44 17.61 -12.73
C GLU A 77 11.57 16.64 -13.15
N ASN A 78 11.84 15.62 -12.34
CA ASN A 78 12.84 14.58 -12.61
C ASN A 78 12.25 13.18 -12.39
N PRO A 79 11.30 12.77 -13.25
CA PRO A 79 10.53 11.56 -13.04
C PRO A 79 11.31 10.31 -13.45
N LEU A 80 10.90 9.15 -12.92
CA LEU A 80 11.45 7.86 -13.36
C LEU A 80 11.19 7.63 -14.85
N SER A 81 12.23 7.22 -15.58
CA SER A 81 12.08 6.81 -16.97
C SER A 81 11.51 5.39 -17.09
N TYR A 82 11.09 5.03 -18.30
CA TYR A 82 10.73 3.66 -18.64
C TYR A 82 11.82 2.64 -18.23
N ASN A 83 13.10 2.94 -18.51
CA ASN A 83 14.21 2.03 -18.22
C ASN A 83 14.46 1.87 -16.72
N ASP A 84 14.22 2.93 -15.94
CA ASP A 84 14.32 2.87 -14.48
C ASP A 84 13.28 1.93 -13.91
N VAL A 85 12.01 2.10 -14.32
CA VAL A 85 10.93 1.20 -13.92
C VAL A 85 11.20 -0.24 -14.36
N LYS A 86 11.66 -0.47 -15.60
CA LYS A 86 11.98 -1.83 -16.06
C LYS A 86 13.12 -2.48 -15.28
N SER A 87 14.06 -1.71 -14.74
CA SER A 87 15.09 -2.23 -13.85
C SER A 87 14.50 -2.73 -12.53
N LEU A 88 13.54 -1.98 -11.96
CA LEU A 88 12.78 -2.39 -10.76
C LEU A 88 11.93 -3.64 -11.02
N VAL A 89 11.19 -3.67 -12.13
CA VAL A 89 10.38 -4.83 -12.54
C VAL A 89 11.26 -6.08 -12.67
N LYS A 90 12.41 -5.96 -13.33
CA LYS A 90 13.34 -7.07 -13.55
C LYS A 90 13.86 -7.66 -12.24
N VAL A 91 14.28 -6.83 -11.29
CA VAL A 91 14.80 -7.33 -10.00
C VAL A 91 13.71 -7.93 -9.11
N CYS A 92 12.51 -7.35 -9.11
CA CYS A 92 11.37 -7.92 -8.38
C CYS A 92 10.97 -9.27 -8.96
N LYS A 93 10.85 -9.40 -10.29
CA LYS A 93 10.58 -10.69 -10.96
C LYS A 93 11.64 -11.75 -10.67
N LYS A 94 12.92 -11.39 -10.74
CA LYS A 94 14.04 -12.29 -10.39
C LYS A 94 13.88 -12.87 -8.98
N ASN A 95 13.37 -12.08 -8.04
CA ASN A 95 13.22 -12.45 -6.64
C ASN A 95 11.82 -12.93 -6.25
N ASN A 96 10.89 -13.09 -7.21
CA ASN A 96 9.48 -13.41 -6.97
C ASN A 96 8.78 -12.44 -6.01
N ILE A 97 9.10 -11.15 -6.12
CA ILE A 97 8.43 -10.07 -5.38
C ILE A 97 7.31 -9.53 -6.26
N ASN A 98 6.09 -9.48 -5.73
CA ASN A 98 4.97 -8.78 -6.36
C ASN A 98 5.19 -7.28 -6.24
N LEU A 99 5.50 -6.61 -7.35
CA LEU A 99 5.71 -5.17 -7.41
C LEU A 99 4.39 -4.46 -7.76
N ILE A 100 3.94 -3.58 -6.87
CA ILE A 100 2.65 -2.89 -6.96
C ILE A 100 2.91 -1.38 -7.04
N PRO A 101 2.62 -0.71 -8.16
CA PRO A 101 2.65 0.74 -8.21
C PRO A 101 1.48 1.32 -7.41
N GLN A 102 1.76 2.39 -6.68
CA GLN A 102 0.75 3.23 -6.06
C GLN A 102 0.72 4.60 -6.73
N VAL A 103 -0.49 5.04 -7.08
CA VAL A 103 -0.84 6.44 -7.33
C VAL A 103 -1.95 6.78 -6.35
N ASN A 104 -1.76 7.79 -5.50
CA ASN A 104 -2.76 8.15 -4.50
C ASN A 104 -3.91 8.92 -5.16
N LEU A 105 -5.09 8.30 -5.14
CA LEU A 105 -6.32 8.79 -5.73
C LEU A 105 -7.29 9.23 -4.64
N LEU A 106 -8.16 10.16 -5.00
CA LEU A 106 -9.22 10.77 -4.21
C LEU A 106 -8.70 11.69 -3.10
N GLY A 107 -7.99 11.15 -2.09
CA GLY A 107 -7.35 11.92 -1.01
C GLY A 107 -6.00 12.51 -1.43
N HIS A 108 -5.32 13.22 -0.53
CA HIS A 108 -3.94 13.72 -0.74
C HIS A 108 -3.71 14.53 -2.03
N GLN A 109 -4.72 15.23 -2.52
CA GLN A 109 -4.59 16.09 -3.71
C GLN A 109 -4.03 17.49 -3.36
N SER A 110 -3.61 17.66 -2.11
CA SER A 110 -2.76 18.74 -1.61
C SER A 110 -2.02 18.26 -0.38
N TRP A 111 -0.96 18.97 0.02
CA TRP A 111 -0.32 18.81 1.31
C TRP A 111 -0.08 20.19 1.91
N GLU A 112 -0.61 20.42 3.11
CA GLU A 112 -0.50 21.69 3.82
C GLU A 112 -0.96 22.89 2.97
N ASN A 113 -0.03 23.73 2.53
CA ASN A 113 -0.27 24.92 1.71
C ASN A 113 0.05 24.73 0.22
N THR A 114 0.31 23.50 -0.24
CA THR A 114 0.70 23.20 -1.63
C THR A 114 -0.30 22.25 -2.29
N LEU A 115 -0.75 22.58 -3.51
CA LEU A 115 -1.59 21.67 -4.30
C LEU A 115 -0.76 20.49 -4.82
N GLY A 116 -1.37 19.31 -4.84
CA GLY A 116 -0.83 18.17 -5.58
C GLY A 116 -0.86 18.44 -7.08
N LYS A 117 -0.09 17.65 -7.85
CA LYS A 117 0.06 17.86 -9.30
C LYS A 117 -1.29 17.87 -10.03
N LEU A 118 -2.17 16.91 -9.71
CA LEU A 118 -3.48 16.79 -10.37
C LEU A 118 -4.28 18.09 -10.25
N LEU A 119 -4.40 18.68 -9.06
CA LEU A 119 -5.18 19.91 -8.86
C LEU A 119 -4.42 21.17 -9.27
N THR A 120 -3.09 21.11 -9.39
CA THR A 120 -2.30 22.17 -10.01
C THR A 120 -2.61 22.27 -11.51
N VAL A 121 -2.69 21.13 -12.20
CA VAL A 121 -2.92 21.08 -13.66
C VAL A 121 -4.40 21.17 -13.99
N TYR A 122 -5.26 20.50 -13.21
CA TYR A 122 -6.70 20.40 -13.38
C TYR A 122 -7.45 20.93 -12.15
N PRO A 123 -7.38 22.25 -11.87
CA PRO A 123 -8.02 22.84 -10.70
C PRO A 123 -9.55 22.67 -10.68
N GLU A 124 -10.18 22.44 -11.84
CA GLU A 124 -11.62 22.13 -11.94
C GLU A 124 -12.01 20.78 -11.31
N PHE A 125 -11.04 19.91 -11.04
CA PHE A 125 -11.27 18.64 -10.36
C PHE A 125 -11.34 18.80 -8.85
N ASP A 126 -10.96 19.93 -8.25
CA ASP A 126 -11.05 20.13 -6.79
C ASP A 126 -12.51 20.05 -6.34
N GLU A 127 -12.80 19.24 -5.31
CA GLU A 127 -14.15 19.19 -4.71
C GLU A 127 -14.46 20.46 -3.90
N THR A 128 -13.42 21.12 -3.39
CA THR A 128 -13.50 22.27 -2.49
C THR A 128 -12.73 23.50 -2.98
N PRO A 129 -12.94 23.98 -4.23
CA PRO A 129 -12.15 25.09 -4.80
C PRO A 129 -12.35 26.43 -4.08
N HIS A 130 -13.40 26.53 -3.27
CA HIS A 130 -13.70 27.68 -2.42
C HIS A 130 -12.80 27.73 -1.17
N ILE A 131 -12.28 26.59 -0.71
CA ILE A 131 -11.30 26.52 0.39
C ILE A 131 -9.92 26.84 -0.16
N LYS A 132 -9.37 27.98 0.26
CA LYS A 132 -8.06 28.47 -0.20
C LYS A 132 -6.94 27.88 0.65
N LEU A 133 -5.83 27.55 0.00
CA LEU A 133 -4.63 27.13 0.72
C LEU A 133 -4.07 28.33 1.50
N PRO A 134 -3.81 28.19 2.81
CA PRO A 134 -3.29 29.27 3.63
C PRO A 134 -1.82 29.52 3.32
N GLU A 135 -1.35 30.76 3.41
CA GLU A 135 0.08 31.05 3.32
C GLU A 135 0.87 30.35 4.44
N ASN A 136 0.32 30.38 5.66
CA ASN A 136 0.87 29.74 6.85
C ASN A 136 -0.07 28.62 7.31
N TYR A 137 0.25 27.38 6.93
CA TYR A 137 -0.54 26.22 7.32
C TYR A 137 -0.39 25.90 8.82
N LYS A 138 -1.53 25.59 9.47
CA LYS A 138 -1.59 25.04 10.82
C LYS A 138 -2.71 24.04 10.92
N TRP A 139 -2.49 22.97 11.68
CA TRP A 139 -3.50 21.99 12.02
C TRP A 139 -3.78 21.98 13.53
N PRO A 140 -5.04 21.93 13.97
CA PRO A 140 -6.25 22.09 13.17
C PRO A 140 -6.45 23.56 12.70
N ASN A 141 -7.26 23.75 11.65
CA ASN A 141 -7.69 25.07 11.17
C ASN A 141 -9.22 25.13 11.00
N SER A 142 -9.76 26.34 10.87
CA SER A 142 -11.20 26.60 10.78
C SER A 142 -11.87 25.99 9.55
N ASP A 143 -11.11 25.76 8.48
CA ASP A 143 -11.63 25.16 7.26
C ASP A 143 -11.67 23.63 7.34
N GLY A 144 -10.96 23.03 8.30
CA GLY A 144 -10.74 21.59 8.35
C GLY A 144 -9.79 21.09 7.26
N LEU A 145 -8.96 21.98 6.70
CA LEU A 145 -8.06 21.67 5.60
C LEU A 145 -6.86 20.89 6.13
N TYR A 146 -6.83 19.60 5.85
CA TYR A 146 -5.61 18.79 6.01
C TYR A 146 -4.97 18.55 4.64
N CYS A 147 -5.70 17.85 3.77
CA CYS A 147 -5.42 17.69 2.37
C CYS A 147 -6.71 17.87 1.56
N LYS A 148 -6.57 18.23 0.29
CA LYS A 148 -7.69 18.32 -0.66
C LYS A 148 -8.00 16.96 -1.27
N SER A 149 -9.20 16.90 -1.82
CA SER A 149 -9.68 15.76 -2.59
C SER A 149 -10.19 16.21 -3.95
N TYR A 150 -10.02 15.38 -4.97
CA TYR A 150 -10.73 15.63 -6.22
C TYR A 150 -12.21 15.27 -6.06
N CYS A 151 -13.07 15.88 -6.88
CA CYS A 151 -14.49 15.59 -6.97
C CYS A 151 -14.68 14.30 -7.79
N PRO A 152 -15.07 13.16 -7.17
CA PRO A 152 -15.25 11.90 -7.90
C PRO A 152 -16.46 11.93 -8.84
N MET A 153 -17.28 12.98 -8.80
CA MET A 153 -18.41 13.17 -9.70
C MET A 153 -18.09 14.11 -10.87
N HIS A 154 -16.86 14.62 -10.99
CA HIS A 154 -16.48 15.48 -12.11
C HIS A 154 -16.42 14.67 -13.42
N PRO A 155 -17.16 15.03 -14.49
CA PRO A 155 -17.34 14.16 -15.66
C PRO A 155 -16.06 13.88 -16.46
N LYS A 156 -14.97 14.61 -16.19
CA LYS A 156 -13.67 14.46 -16.86
C LYS A 156 -12.57 13.88 -15.97
N VAL A 157 -12.79 13.70 -14.67
CA VAL A 157 -11.71 13.28 -13.76
C VAL A 157 -11.21 11.88 -14.09
N HIS A 158 -12.14 10.96 -14.38
CA HIS A 158 -11.81 9.56 -14.66
C HIS A 158 -11.10 9.35 -15.99
N GLU A 159 -11.24 10.25 -16.96
CA GLU A 159 -10.44 10.21 -18.19
C GLU A 159 -8.95 10.33 -17.85
N VAL A 160 -8.60 11.33 -17.03
CA VAL A 160 -7.22 11.57 -16.59
C VAL A 160 -6.74 10.48 -15.63
N VAL A 161 -7.57 10.09 -14.66
CA VAL A 161 -7.22 9.04 -13.69
C VAL A 161 -6.96 7.71 -14.39
N PHE A 162 -7.81 7.30 -15.35
CA PHE A 162 -7.61 6.04 -16.04
C PHE A 162 -6.39 6.04 -16.94
N ASP A 163 -6.05 7.16 -17.60
CA ASP A 163 -4.80 7.26 -18.37
C ASP A 163 -3.56 7.03 -17.48
N LEU A 164 -3.52 7.65 -16.30
CA LEU A 164 -2.43 7.44 -15.33
C LEU A 164 -2.35 5.98 -14.86
N VAL A 165 -3.51 5.43 -14.46
CA VAL A 165 -3.60 4.08 -13.91
C VAL A 165 -3.23 3.02 -14.95
N ASP A 166 -3.72 3.16 -16.18
CA ASP A 166 -3.45 2.19 -17.25
C ASP A 166 -1.97 2.22 -17.63
N GLU A 167 -1.39 3.40 -17.81
CA GLU A 167 0.03 3.54 -18.17
C GLU A 167 0.95 3.01 -17.05
N ILE A 168 0.67 3.35 -15.79
CA ILE A 168 1.52 2.91 -14.68
C ILE A 168 1.44 1.40 -14.45
N VAL A 169 0.25 0.81 -14.58
CA VAL A 169 0.06 -0.65 -14.49
C VAL A 169 0.80 -1.36 -15.62
N GLU A 170 0.73 -0.84 -16.84
CA GLU A 170 1.39 -1.41 -18.01
C GLU A 170 2.92 -1.38 -17.85
N VAL A 171 3.51 -0.23 -17.52
CA VAL A 171 4.97 -0.12 -17.40
C VAL A 171 5.52 -0.93 -16.23
N PHE A 172 4.78 -1.05 -15.13
CA PHE A 172 5.16 -1.93 -14.01
C PHE A 172 4.91 -3.42 -14.28
N GLU A 173 4.19 -3.77 -15.36
CA GLU A 173 3.73 -5.14 -15.62
C GLU A 173 3.00 -5.73 -14.40
N ALA A 174 2.22 -4.88 -13.74
CA ALA A 174 1.64 -5.15 -12.44
C ALA A 174 0.45 -6.12 -12.55
N LYS A 175 0.19 -6.87 -11.48
CA LYS A 175 -1.03 -7.69 -11.30
C LYS A 175 -2.00 -7.07 -10.30
N ASP A 176 -1.48 -6.13 -9.52
CA ASP A 176 -2.17 -5.41 -8.47
C ASP A 176 -1.83 -3.92 -8.63
N PHE A 177 -2.75 -3.06 -8.25
CA PHE A 177 -2.58 -1.60 -8.24
C PHE A 177 -3.08 -1.05 -6.93
N HIS A 178 -2.31 -0.14 -6.32
CA HIS A 178 -2.71 0.51 -5.07
C HIS A 178 -3.19 1.93 -5.35
N ALA A 179 -4.47 2.20 -5.11
CA ALA A 179 -5.06 3.52 -5.38
C ALA A 179 -4.88 4.51 -4.22
N GLY A 180 -4.28 4.10 -3.11
CA GLY A 180 -4.21 4.93 -1.90
C GLY A 180 -5.60 5.08 -1.30
N MET A 181 -6.24 6.22 -1.55
CA MET A 181 -7.58 6.58 -1.06
C MET A 181 -7.68 6.72 0.46
N ASP A 182 -6.56 7.05 1.11
CA ASP A 182 -6.46 7.41 2.52
C ASP A 182 -6.85 8.88 2.76
N GLU A 183 -7.21 9.17 4.01
CA GLU A 183 -7.31 10.54 4.55
C GLU A 183 -8.18 11.47 3.69
N VAL A 184 -9.22 10.89 3.08
CA VAL A 184 -10.24 11.63 2.33
C VAL A 184 -11.11 12.39 3.32
N PHE A 185 -10.66 13.56 3.76
CA PHE A 185 -11.36 14.40 4.72
C PHE A 185 -12.49 15.21 4.08
N TYR A 186 -12.26 15.71 2.86
CA TYR A 186 -13.28 16.37 2.06
C TYR A 186 -13.92 15.39 1.09
N LEU A 187 -15.19 15.08 1.33
CA LEU A 187 -16.03 14.31 0.44
C LEU A 187 -17.50 14.65 0.68
N GLY A 188 -18.27 14.89 -0.38
CA GLY A 188 -19.67 15.28 -0.22
C GLY A 188 -19.84 16.73 0.26
N ASN A 189 -18.88 17.61 -0.07
CA ASN A 189 -18.93 18.99 0.42
C ASN A 189 -20.20 19.72 -0.06
N LYS A 190 -20.88 20.44 0.86
CA LYS A 190 -22.13 21.17 0.59
C LYS A 190 -22.03 22.22 -0.53
N ASN A 191 -20.85 22.75 -0.79
CA ASN A 191 -20.60 23.75 -1.82
C ASN A 191 -20.16 23.12 -3.15
N CYS A 192 -20.01 21.79 -3.23
CA CYS A 192 -19.70 21.11 -4.48
C CYS A 192 -21.01 20.80 -5.24
N PRO A 193 -21.23 21.38 -6.44
CA PRO A 193 -22.51 21.23 -7.15
C PRO A 193 -22.81 19.80 -7.62
N ARG A 194 -21.84 18.88 -7.52
CA ARG A 194 -21.97 17.49 -7.96
C ARG A 194 -22.09 16.50 -6.80
N CYS A 195 -21.55 16.84 -5.63
CA CYS A 195 -21.44 15.95 -4.48
C CYS A 195 -22.31 16.37 -3.29
N SER A 196 -22.80 17.62 -3.24
CA SER A 196 -23.43 18.22 -2.05
C SER A 196 -24.70 17.51 -1.54
N ASP A 197 -25.36 16.72 -2.40
CA ASP A 197 -26.60 16.01 -2.10
C ASP A 197 -26.40 14.51 -1.87
N LYS A 198 -25.14 14.02 -1.86
CA LYS A 198 -24.82 12.60 -1.81
C LYS A 198 -24.25 12.19 -0.45
N ASP A 199 -24.50 10.94 -0.07
CA ASP A 199 -23.87 10.36 1.10
C ASP A 199 -22.35 10.16 0.82
N PRO A 200 -21.45 10.67 1.68
CA PRO A 200 -20.01 10.42 1.56
C PRO A 200 -19.64 8.94 1.43
N ALA A 201 -20.36 8.02 2.08
CA ALA A 201 -20.15 6.59 1.92
C ALA A 201 -20.48 6.10 0.50
N GLU A 202 -21.54 6.61 -0.11
CA GLU A 202 -21.91 6.27 -1.49
C GLU A 202 -20.90 6.86 -2.49
N LEU A 203 -20.42 8.08 -2.24
CA LEU A 203 -19.37 8.71 -3.05
C LEU A 203 -18.07 7.91 -3.00
N PHE A 204 -17.59 7.59 -1.79
CA PHE A 204 -16.36 6.80 -1.60
C PHE A 204 -16.51 5.42 -2.24
N ALA A 205 -17.63 4.74 -1.99
CA ALA A 205 -17.87 3.43 -2.57
C ALA A 205 -18.01 3.45 -4.09
N GLY A 206 -18.62 4.51 -4.63
CA GLY A 206 -18.72 4.76 -6.06
C GLY A 206 -17.35 4.85 -6.73
N GLU A 207 -16.43 5.61 -6.13
CA GLU A 207 -15.06 5.74 -6.62
C GLU A 207 -14.31 4.40 -6.58
N VAL A 208 -14.33 3.69 -5.45
CA VAL A 208 -13.71 2.36 -5.32
C VAL A 208 -14.27 1.39 -6.37
N LYS A 209 -15.59 1.41 -6.61
CA LYS A 209 -16.25 0.54 -7.60
C LYS A 209 -15.84 0.89 -9.02
N LEU A 210 -15.72 2.18 -9.36
CA LEU A 210 -15.27 2.62 -10.69
C LEU A 210 -13.83 2.14 -10.96
N LEU A 211 -12.92 2.39 -10.04
CA LEU A 211 -11.52 1.95 -10.13
C LEU A 211 -11.41 0.43 -10.23
N SER A 212 -12.09 -0.30 -9.33
CA SER A 212 -12.07 -1.77 -9.30
C SER A 212 -12.63 -2.37 -10.60
N ASN A 213 -13.72 -1.82 -11.14
CA ASN A 213 -14.30 -2.27 -12.40
C ASN A 213 -13.39 -2.00 -13.60
N HIS A 214 -12.71 -0.85 -13.61
CA HIS A 214 -11.77 -0.50 -14.68
C HIS A 214 -10.58 -1.46 -14.69
N LEU A 215 -9.92 -1.63 -13.55
CA LEU A 215 -8.77 -2.54 -13.36
C LEU A 215 -9.12 -4.00 -13.67
N LYS A 216 -10.32 -4.44 -13.30
CA LYS A 216 -10.80 -5.81 -13.54
C LYS A 216 -10.87 -6.17 -15.02
N LYS A 217 -11.01 -5.22 -15.94
CA LYS A 217 -10.98 -5.48 -17.39
C LYS A 217 -9.69 -6.16 -17.83
N ASN A 218 -8.59 -5.86 -17.13
CA ASN A 218 -7.26 -6.42 -17.38
C ASN A 218 -6.81 -7.40 -16.29
N ASN A 219 -7.75 -7.92 -15.48
CA ASN A 219 -7.49 -8.81 -14.34
C ASN A 219 -6.55 -8.22 -13.28
N ILE A 220 -6.53 -6.89 -13.14
CA ILE A 220 -5.74 -6.20 -12.12
C ILE A 220 -6.56 -6.09 -10.84
N LYS A 221 -5.94 -6.40 -9.71
CA LYS A 221 -6.59 -6.31 -8.39
C LYS A 221 -6.34 -4.95 -7.76
N LEU A 222 -7.38 -4.35 -7.20
CA LEU A 222 -7.31 -3.06 -6.51
C LEU A 222 -6.93 -3.24 -5.04
N TRP A 223 -5.99 -2.42 -4.57
CA TRP A 223 -5.60 -2.25 -3.17
C TRP A 223 -5.88 -0.81 -2.74
N ILE A 224 -6.35 -0.61 -1.51
CA ILE A 224 -6.61 0.71 -0.91
C ILE A 224 -6.24 0.72 0.57
N TRP A 225 -6.00 1.89 1.14
CA TRP A 225 -5.94 2.07 2.59
C TRP A 225 -7.34 1.91 3.23
N GLY A 226 -7.37 1.38 4.46
CA GLY A 226 -8.62 0.99 5.12
C GLY A 226 -9.31 2.06 5.98
N ASP A 227 -8.67 3.20 6.24
CA ASP A 227 -9.10 4.16 7.26
C ASP A 227 -10.50 4.74 7.02
N ARG A 228 -10.88 5.00 5.76
CA ARG A 228 -12.22 5.50 5.42
C ARG A 228 -13.34 4.44 5.52
N LEU A 229 -13.03 3.20 5.87
CA LEU A 229 -13.99 2.09 6.00
C LEU A 229 -14.27 1.68 7.46
N ILE A 230 -13.63 2.36 8.41
CA ILE A 230 -13.71 2.08 9.85
C ILE A 230 -14.54 3.18 10.50
N GLU A 231 -15.49 2.82 11.38
CA GLU A 231 -16.26 3.81 12.13
C GLU A 231 -15.42 4.40 13.27
N GLY A 232 -14.87 5.60 13.05
CA GLY A 232 -13.87 6.20 13.93
C GLY A 232 -14.41 6.66 15.28
N GLU A 233 -15.66 7.12 15.33
CA GLU A 233 -16.27 7.64 16.57
C GLU A 233 -16.61 6.50 17.53
N ILE A 234 -17.30 5.46 17.02
CA ILE A 234 -17.73 4.31 17.83
C ILE A 234 -16.53 3.48 18.28
N SER A 235 -15.52 3.30 17.42
CA SER A 235 -14.34 2.50 17.75
C SER A 235 -13.32 3.23 18.64
N GLY A 236 -13.35 4.57 18.67
CA GLY A 236 -12.34 5.39 19.32
C GLY A 236 -10.99 5.45 18.58
N ILE A 237 -10.92 4.95 17.34
CA ILE A 237 -9.72 4.96 16.49
C ILE A 237 -9.38 6.40 16.02
N GLY A 238 -10.39 7.27 15.96
CA GLY A 238 -10.22 8.67 15.60
C GLY A 238 -10.17 8.91 14.09
N MET A 239 -9.86 10.16 13.70
CA MET A 239 -10.04 10.63 12.31
C MET A 239 -8.92 10.25 11.34
N TRP A 240 -7.75 9.86 11.85
CA TRP A 240 -6.61 9.51 11.01
C TRP A 240 -6.77 8.09 10.49
N GLU A 241 -6.88 7.14 11.41
CA GLU A 241 -6.98 5.71 11.16
C GLU A 241 -8.44 5.23 11.00
N GLY A 242 -9.39 6.16 10.97
CA GLY A 242 -10.83 5.89 10.94
C GLY A 242 -11.66 7.04 10.34
N SER A 243 -12.89 6.74 9.96
CA SER A 243 -13.83 7.70 9.40
C SER A 243 -14.57 8.46 10.49
N LEU A 244 -14.46 9.80 10.47
CA LEU A 244 -15.37 10.72 11.18
C LEU A 244 -16.22 11.57 10.21
N ASN A 245 -16.20 11.25 8.92
CA ASN A 245 -16.93 11.97 7.88
C ASN A 245 -17.98 11.10 7.18
N ASN A 246 -18.53 10.11 7.90
CA ASN A 246 -19.59 9.21 7.45
C ASN A 246 -19.22 8.34 6.22
N THR A 247 -17.94 8.11 5.96
CA THR A 247 -17.48 7.20 4.89
C THR A 247 -17.49 5.72 5.31
N ALA A 248 -17.46 5.40 6.61
CA ALA A 248 -17.36 4.03 7.13
C ALA A 248 -18.36 3.02 6.52
N LYS A 249 -19.59 3.47 6.23
CA LYS A 249 -20.65 2.62 5.63
C LYS A 249 -20.30 2.11 4.23
N ALA A 250 -19.32 2.71 3.55
CA ALA A 250 -18.84 2.27 2.24
C ALA A 250 -18.35 0.81 2.26
N ILE A 251 -17.95 0.27 3.42
CA ILE A 251 -17.55 -1.13 3.56
C ILE A 251 -18.61 -2.14 3.12
N GLU A 252 -19.89 -1.77 3.19
CA GLU A 252 -21.01 -2.59 2.72
C GLU A 252 -21.24 -2.49 1.21
N LEU A 253 -20.70 -1.45 0.57
CA LEU A 253 -21.01 -1.05 -0.80
C LEU A 253 -19.89 -1.40 -1.79
N ILE A 254 -18.64 -1.50 -1.31
CA ILE A 254 -17.49 -1.75 -2.18
C ILE A 254 -17.32 -3.24 -2.56
N PRO A 255 -16.71 -3.53 -3.74
CA PRO A 255 -16.45 -4.90 -4.17
C PRO A 255 -15.54 -5.68 -3.21
N LYS A 256 -15.93 -6.91 -2.84
CA LYS A 256 -15.19 -7.75 -1.87
C LYS A 256 -13.83 -8.27 -2.35
N ASN A 257 -13.54 -8.14 -3.65
CA ASN A 257 -12.25 -8.49 -4.24
C ASN A 257 -11.16 -7.42 -4.05
N VAL A 258 -11.49 -6.26 -3.46
CA VAL A 258 -10.52 -5.22 -3.07
C VAL A 258 -9.69 -5.71 -1.88
N VAL A 259 -8.39 -5.43 -1.90
CA VAL A 259 -7.48 -5.69 -0.76
C VAL A 259 -7.38 -4.44 0.10
N ILE A 260 -7.53 -4.62 1.40
CA ILE A 260 -7.47 -3.54 2.39
C ILE A 260 -6.10 -3.53 3.06
N CYS A 261 -5.44 -2.37 3.00
CA CYS A 261 -4.23 -2.06 3.75
C CYS A 261 -4.62 -1.35 5.05
N ASP A 262 -4.68 -2.12 6.14
CA ASP A 262 -5.23 -1.69 7.43
C ASP A 262 -4.11 -1.15 8.35
N TRP A 263 -3.96 0.17 8.39
CA TRP A 263 -2.84 0.85 9.04
C TRP A 263 -3.18 1.35 10.43
N HIS A 264 -2.36 0.94 11.40
CA HIS A 264 -2.45 1.37 12.79
C HIS A 264 -1.06 1.49 13.39
N TYR A 265 -0.64 2.70 13.77
CA TYR A 265 0.77 2.94 14.09
C TYR A 265 1.08 2.92 15.59
N GLU A 266 0.05 3.08 16.41
CA GLU A 266 0.20 3.22 17.85
C GLU A 266 -0.09 1.92 18.61
N LYS A 267 -0.90 1.02 18.03
CA LYS A 267 -1.30 -0.26 18.62
C LYS A 267 -1.73 -1.28 17.54
N ALA A 268 -1.60 -2.57 17.82
CA ALA A 268 -2.24 -3.61 17.01
C ALA A 268 -3.76 -3.66 17.30
N ILE A 269 -4.54 -2.90 16.54
CA ILE A 269 -6.01 -2.84 16.64
C ILE A 269 -6.62 -4.04 15.88
N PRO A 270 -7.64 -4.72 16.41
CA PRO A 270 -8.20 -5.95 15.83
C PRO A 270 -9.09 -5.73 14.59
N THR A 271 -8.92 -4.63 13.87
CA THR A 271 -9.61 -4.28 12.62
C THR A 271 -9.36 -5.25 11.46
N PRO A 272 -8.26 -6.03 11.37
CA PRO A 272 -8.16 -7.06 10.34
C PRO A 272 -9.23 -8.14 10.48
N ALA A 273 -9.65 -8.47 11.71
CA ALA A 273 -10.77 -9.38 11.92
C ALA A 273 -12.09 -8.78 11.43
N TYR A 274 -12.29 -7.46 11.60
CA TYR A 274 -13.45 -6.75 11.09
C TYR A 274 -13.51 -6.77 9.55
N PHE A 275 -12.41 -6.45 8.87
CA PHE A 275 -12.36 -6.52 7.40
C PHE A 275 -12.58 -7.95 6.87
N SER A 276 -11.94 -8.93 7.50
CA SER A 276 -12.14 -10.35 7.17
C SER A 276 -13.60 -10.79 7.37
N LEU A 277 -14.24 -10.39 8.48
CA LEU A 277 -15.68 -10.63 8.73
C LEU A 277 -16.58 -10.01 7.67
N LYS A 278 -16.16 -8.88 7.08
CA LYS A 278 -16.87 -8.18 5.99
C LYS A 278 -16.55 -8.76 4.61
N GLY A 279 -15.74 -9.82 4.54
CA GLY A 279 -15.41 -10.58 3.34
C GLY A 279 -14.24 -10.00 2.54
N PHE A 280 -13.43 -9.12 3.12
CA PHE A 280 -12.29 -8.51 2.42
C PHE A 280 -10.98 -9.21 2.72
N ASN A 281 -10.15 -9.30 1.69
CA ASN A 281 -8.73 -9.54 1.87
C ASN A 281 -8.10 -8.36 2.60
N VAL A 282 -7.29 -8.63 3.64
CA VAL A 282 -6.71 -7.58 4.47
C VAL A 282 -5.27 -7.90 4.87
N ILE A 283 -4.45 -6.86 4.92
CA ILE A 283 -3.11 -6.88 5.53
C ILE A 283 -3.01 -5.82 6.62
N SER A 284 -2.28 -6.12 7.70
CA SER A 284 -2.04 -5.15 8.78
C SER A 284 -0.74 -4.37 8.53
N CYS A 285 -0.80 -3.04 8.66
CA CYS A 285 0.27 -2.14 8.27
C CYS A 285 0.89 -1.44 9.49
N SER A 286 2.21 -1.57 9.64
CA SER A 286 3.02 -0.92 10.69
C SER A 286 3.88 0.22 10.13
N TRP A 287 4.24 1.19 10.97
CA TRP A 287 5.20 2.24 10.61
C TRP A 287 6.42 2.26 11.54
N ARG A 288 6.40 2.97 12.67
CA ARG A 288 7.65 3.35 13.39
C ARG A 288 7.89 2.65 14.72
N LYS A 289 6.98 1.80 15.19
CA LYS A 289 7.07 1.17 16.51
C LYS A 289 7.34 -0.33 16.39
N PRO A 290 8.56 -0.82 16.71
CA PRO A 290 8.88 -2.25 16.63
C PRO A 290 7.93 -3.14 17.44
N SER A 291 7.47 -2.68 18.61
CA SER A 291 6.50 -3.42 19.42
C SER A 291 5.18 -3.63 18.69
N VAL A 292 4.67 -2.60 18.00
CA VAL A 292 3.42 -2.65 17.24
C VAL A 292 3.54 -3.60 16.06
N ALA A 293 4.64 -3.56 15.29
CA ALA A 293 4.86 -4.51 14.20
C ALA A 293 4.87 -5.98 14.67
N ASN A 294 5.56 -6.27 15.78
CA ASN A 294 5.56 -7.62 16.37
C ASN A 294 4.16 -8.03 16.86
N GLU A 295 3.39 -7.10 17.43
CA GLU A 295 2.02 -7.37 17.87
C GLU A 295 1.06 -7.61 16.69
N GLN A 296 1.16 -6.84 15.61
CA GLN A 296 0.38 -7.05 14.39
C GLN A 296 0.68 -8.40 13.74
N VAL A 297 1.95 -8.81 13.66
CA VAL A 297 2.33 -10.15 13.18
C VAL A 297 1.69 -11.26 14.02
N LYS A 298 1.75 -11.15 15.35
CA LYS A 298 1.10 -12.11 16.26
C LYS A 298 -0.42 -12.11 16.10
N MET A 299 -1.02 -10.93 15.97
CA MET A 299 -2.46 -10.75 15.82
C MET A 299 -2.97 -11.43 14.55
N ILE A 300 -2.35 -11.18 13.40
CA ILE A 300 -2.72 -11.83 12.14
C ILE A 300 -2.57 -13.35 12.24
N GLN A 301 -1.47 -13.85 12.81
CA GLN A 301 -1.30 -15.30 13.00
C GLN A 301 -2.37 -15.87 13.93
N ASN A 302 -2.70 -15.18 15.02
CA ASN A 302 -3.73 -15.62 15.96
C ASN A 302 -5.10 -15.66 15.29
N PHE A 303 -5.47 -14.63 14.51
CA PHE A 303 -6.73 -14.64 13.76
C PHE A 303 -6.78 -15.76 12.74
N ARG A 304 -5.70 -15.99 11.97
CA ARG A 304 -5.62 -17.10 11.01
C ARG A 304 -5.80 -18.47 11.69
N ASN A 305 -5.21 -18.66 12.87
CA ASN A 305 -5.29 -19.93 13.61
C ASN A 305 -6.64 -20.18 14.28
N ASN A 306 -7.41 -19.14 14.59
CA ASN A 306 -8.62 -19.23 15.42
C ASN A 306 -9.90 -18.83 14.67
N SER A 307 -9.83 -18.66 13.34
CA SER A 307 -11.00 -18.34 12.51
C SER A 307 -11.30 -19.49 11.52
N PRO A 308 -12.55 -19.64 11.06
CA PRO A 308 -12.89 -20.53 9.93
C PRO A 308 -12.07 -20.20 8.68
N SER A 309 -11.99 -21.15 7.75
CA SER A 309 -11.23 -21.04 6.49
C SER A 309 -11.54 -19.75 5.72
N GLU A 310 -12.82 -19.40 5.59
CA GLU A 310 -13.31 -18.26 4.84
C GLU A 310 -12.77 -16.93 5.39
N MET A 311 -12.61 -16.84 6.70
CA MET A 311 -12.01 -15.67 7.35
C MET A 311 -10.48 -15.75 7.36
N SER A 312 -9.93 -16.93 7.58
CA SER A 312 -8.49 -17.16 7.62
C SER A 312 -7.83 -16.84 6.27
N ASP A 313 -8.47 -17.22 5.17
CA ASP A 313 -8.00 -16.98 3.80
C ASP A 313 -7.97 -15.49 3.44
N ASN A 314 -8.87 -14.70 4.01
CA ASN A 314 -8.91 -13.24 3.86
C ASN A 314 -7.79 -12.52 4.63
N LEU A 315 -7.20 -13.13 5.66
CA LEU A 315 -6.15 -12.53 6.48
C LEU A 315 -4.78 -12.75 5.82
N LEU A 316 -4.44 -11.90 4.86
CA LEU A 316 -3.31 -12.13 3.96
C LEU A 316 -1.94 -11.98 4.62
N GLY A 317 -1.79 -11.14 5.64
CA GLY A 317 -0.49 -10.96 6.29
C GLY A 317 -0.23 -9.56 6.83
N VAL A 318 1.01 -9.12 6.70
CA VAL A 318 1.49 -7.85 7.26
C VAL A 318 2.30 -7.07 6.23
N MET A 319 2.35 -5.75 6.40
CA MET A 319 3.19 -4.85 5.64
C MET A 319 3.83 -3.80 6.55
N HIS A 320 5.06 -3.44 6.28
CA HIS A 320 5.68 -2.27 6.88
C HIS A 320 5.62 -1.10 5.89
N THR A 321 5.25 0.08 6.38
CA THR A 321 5.21 1.34 5.63
C THR A 321 6.36 2.23 6.10
N SER A 322 7.18 2.72 5.17
CA SER A 322 8.11 3.82 5.40
C SER A 322 7.59 5.06 4.70
N TRP A 323 7.51 6.18 5.42
CA TRP A 323 7.02 7.46 4.89
C TRP A 323 8.17 8.40 4.47
N THR A 324 9.42 7.95 4.62
CA THR A 324 10.61 8.66 4.15
C THR A 324 10.93 8.32 2.68
N SER A 325 11.95 8.99 2.11
CA SER A 325 12.46 8.67 0.78
C SER A 325 13.15 7.30 0.79
N ALA A 326 13.18 6.62 -0.37
CA ALA A 326 13.93 5.37 -0.52
C ALA A 326 15.40 5.51 -0.08
N LYS A 327 16.03 6.65 -0.40
CA LYS A 327 17.42 6.93 -0.02
C LYS A 327 17.59 7.04 1.49
N ASN A 328 16.75 7.82 2.18
CA ASN A 328 16.83 7.98 3.63
C ASN A 328 16.63 6.65 4.35
N PHE A 329 15.70 5.82 3.89
CA PHE A 329 15.49 4.49 4.43
C PHE A 329 16.71 3.59 4.21
N MET A 330 17.28 3.54 3.00
CA MET A 330 18.46 2.72 2.69
C MET A 330 19.69 3.16 3.48
N ASP A 331 19.92 4.46 3.64
CA ASP A 331 21.01 4.99 4.47
C ASP A 331 20.82 4.60 5.92
N SER A 332 19.63 4.83 6.46
CA SER A 332 19.29 4.45 7.85
C SER A 332 19.34 2.93 8.06
N TYR A 333 19.10 2.13 7.02
CA TYR A 333 19.16 0.68 7.08
C TYR A 333 20.60 0.17 7.28
N LYS A 334 21.58 0.85 6.67
CA LYS A 334 23.03 0.53 6.73
C LYS A 334 23.69 0.96 8.05
N VAL A 335 23.14 1.96 8.73
CA VAL A 335 23.69 2.48 9.99
C VAL A 335 23.48 1.47 11.12
N GLU A 336 24.55 1.11 11.84
CA GLU A 336 24.45 0.38 13.11
C GLU A 336 23.86 1.28 14.21
N LYS A 337 23.13 0.68 15.15
CA LYS A 337 22.21 1.22 16.18
C LYS A 337 22.61 2.46 17.02
N THR A 338 23.73 3.12 16.77
CA THR A 338 24.35 4.06 17.72
C THR A 338 23.85 5.51 17.68
N LEU A 339 22.91 5.89 16.80
CA LEU A 339 22.30 7.23 16.80
C LEU A 339 20.79 7.14 16.57
N ILE A 340 20.01 7.22 17.65
CA ILE A 340 18.54 7.12 17.60
C ILE A 340 17.96 8.46 17.15
N GLN A 341 17.72 8.60 15.85
CA GLN A 341 16.84 9.63 15.27
C GLN A 341 15.44 9.02 15.04
N GLU A 342 14.40 9.82 14.79
CA GLU A 342 13.05 9.27 14.55
C GLU A 342 13.00 8.34 13.33
N ASP A 343 13.76 8.66 12.26
CA ASP A 343 13.90 7.85 11.05
C ASP A 343 14.58 6.49 11.32
N SER A 344 15.39 6.38 12.38
CA SER A 344 16.00 5.09 12.74
C SER A 344 14.96 4.10 13.27
N ARG A 345 13.80 4.58 13.75
CA ARG A 345 12.77 3.72 14.34
C ARG A 345 11.91 3.01 13.29
N GLU A 346 11.72 3.58 12.10
CA GLU A 346 11.03 2.86 11.01
C GLU A 346 11.85 1.67 10.52
N VAL A 347 13.17 1.82 10.35
CA VAL A 347 14.06 0.70 10.02
C VAL A 347 14.04 -0.39 11.09
N GLU A 348 14.08 -0.02 12.38
CA GLU A 348 13.96 -0.98 13.47
C GLU A 348 12.61 -1.70 13.46
N CYS A 349 11.53 -0.97 13.15
CA CYS A 349 10.20 -1.53 13.04
C CYS A 349 10.09 -2.53 11.88
N PHE A 350 10.65 -2.19 10.71
CA PHE A 350 10.79 -3.11 9.57
C PHE A 350 11.54 -4.38 9.97
N LYS A 351 12.72 -4.22 10.59
CA LYS A 351 13.57 -5.35 11.04
C LYS A 351 12.82 -6.23 12.05
N GLU A 352 12.05 -5.64 12.97
CA GLU A 352 11.26 -6.40 13.94
C GLU A 352 10.05 -7.11 13.30
N MET A 353 9.38 -6.50 12.31
CA MET A 353 8.34 -7.18 11.52
C MET A 353 8.91 -8.44 10.85
N VAL A 354 9.99 -8.28 10.09
CA VAL A 354 10.69 -9.38 9.40
C VAL A 354 11.08 -10.48 10.37
N LYS A 355 11.72 -10.12 11.48
CA LYS A 355 12.14 -11.07 12.52
C LYS A 355 10.94 -11.81 13.12
N SER A 356 9.84 -11.11 13.38
CA SER A 356 8.62 -11.71 13.94
C SER A 356 8.02 -12.73 12.98
N VAL A 357 7.95 -12.40 11.69
CA VAL A 357 7.46 -13.30 10.63
C VAL A 357 8.34 -14.55 10.51
N LYS A 358 9.67 -14.39 10.51
CA LYS A 358 10.62 -15.52 10.48
C LYS A 358 10.45 -16.45 11.69
N LYS A 359 10.21 -15.89 12.88
CA LYS A 359 9.98 -16.67 14.11
C LYS A 359 8.73 -17.54 14.03
N LEU A 360 7.67 -17.10 13.33
CA LEU A 360 6.47 -17.92 13.12
C LEU A 360 6.79 -19.15 12.26
N SER A 361 7.51 -18.96 11.16
CA SER A 361 7.88 -20.01 10.21
C SER A 361 8.76 -21.09 10.85
N SER A 362 9.71 -20.70 11.71
CA SER A 362 10.58 -21.65 12.43
C SER A 362 9.87 -22.55 13.45
N LYS A 363 8.64 -22.18 13.85
CA LYS A 363 7.83 -22.95 14.81
C LYS A 363 6.90 -23.95 14.13
N SER A 364 6.48 -23.69 12.89
CA SER A 364 5.66 -24.64 12.12
C SER A 364 6.44 -25.87 11.69
N ASP A 365 7.76 -25.77 11.51
CA ASP A 365 8.63 -26.88 11.05
C ASP A 365 9.03 -27.87 12.17
N LYS A 366 8.49 -27.70 13.40
CA LYS A 366 8.84 -28.53 14.58
C LYS A 366 7.76 -29.52 15.00
N PHE A 367 6.70 -29.64 14.22
CA PHE A 367 5.62 -30.63 14.37
C PHE A 367 5.47 -31.37 13.05
#